data_AF-A0A2E6QGG6-F1
#
_entry.id   AF-A0A2E6QGG6-F1
#
_cell.length_a   1.000
_cell.length_b   1.000
_cell.length_c   1.000
_cell.angle_alpha   90.00
_cell.angle_beta   90.00
_cell.angle_gamma   90.00
#
_symmetry.space_group_name_H-M   'P 1'
#
loop_
_entity.id
_entity.type
_entity.pdbx_description
1 polymer ?
#
loop_
_entity_poly.entity_id
_entity_poly.type
_entity_poly.pdbx_seq_one_letter_code
_entity_poly.pdbx_strand_id
1 'polypeptide(L)'
;MNEADVLDIGRQAIFTLVMTILPVMGVALVVGLLISLFQALTQIQEMTLTFAPKLVAVFLTVALALPYMLSNLIELAQSLVARIPQLS
;
A
#
# COMPACT_ATOMS: atom_id res chain seq x y z
N MET A 1 19.90 17.62 -16.34
CA MET A 1 18.65 16.84 -16.25
C MET A 1 18.13 16.60 -17.66
N ASN A 2 18.19 15.36 -18.14
CA ASN A 2 17.55 14.97 -19.40
C ASN A 2 16.09 14.54 -19.10
N GLU A 3 15.20 14.62 -20.08
CA GLU A 3 13.80 14.18 -19.95
C GLU A 3 13.70 12.69 -19.56
N ALA A 4 14.66 11.88 -20.04
CA ALA A 4 14.78 10.46 -19.69
C ALA A 4 15.00 10.23 -18.18
N ASP A 5 15.80 11.08 -17.52
CA ASP A 5 16.11 10.92 -16.08
C ASP A 5 14.85 11.15 -15.22
N VAL A 6 14.03 12.12 -15.62
CA VAL A 6 12.77 12.44 -14.94
C VAL A 6 11.77 11.29 -15.08
N LEU A 7 11.68 10.71 -16.28
CA LEU A 7 10.82 9.56 -16.55
C LEU A 7 11.24 8.31 -15.75
N ASP A 8 12.54 8.05 -15.65
CA ASP A 8 13.07 6.90 -14.90
C ASP A 8 12.83 7.06 -13.40
N ILE A 9 13.04 8.25 -12.84
CA ILE A 9 12.74 8.55 -11.44
C ILE A 9 11.24 8.37 -11.17
N GLY A 10 10.38 8.90 -12.04
CA GLY A 10 8.93 8.76 -11.93
C GLY A 10 8.48 7.29 -11.98
N ARG A 11 9.03 6.51 -12.91
CA ARG A 11 8.77 5.06 -12.99
C ARG A 11 9.18 4.35 -11.71
N GLN A 12 10.39 4.61 -11.22
CA GLN A 12 10.92 3.96 -10.00
C GLN A 12 10.04 4.29 -8.79
N ALA A 13 9.66 5.56 -8.62
CA ALA A 13 8.79 6.00 -7.54
C ALA A 13 7.41 5.30 -7.58
N ILE A 14 6.77 5.23 -8.75
CA ILE A 14 5.48 4.54 -8.92
C ILE A 14 5.63 3.05 -8.57
N PHE A 15 6.69 2.40 -9.05
CA PHE A 15 6.90 0.98 -8.81
C PHE A 15 7.09 0.69 -7.32
N THR A 16 7.92 1.49 -6.63
CA THR A 16 8.11 1.37 -5.19
C THR A 16 6.81 1.60 -4.42
N LEU A 17 5.99 2.59 -4.81
CA LEU A 17 4.69 2.83 -4.19
C LEU A 17 3.75 1.62 -4.35
N VAL A 18 3.64 1.07 -5.57
CA VAL A 18 2.79 -0.09 -5.85
C VAL A 18 3.23 -1.31 -5.03
N MET A 19 4.53 -1.58 -4.96
CA MET A 19 5.07 -2.70 -4.17
C MET A 19 4.82 -2.50 -2.66
N THR A 20 4.92 -1.26 -2.20
CA THR A 20 4.71 -0.87 -0.80
C THR A 20 3.26 -1.07 -0.35
N ILE A 21 2.28 -0.72 -1.20
CA ILE A 21 0.85 -0.87 -0.85
C ILE A 21 0.30 -2.27 -1.09
N LEU A 22 0.99 -3.10 -1.88
CA LEU A 22 0.59 -4.46 -2.23
C LEU A 22 0.15 -5.34 -1.03
N PRO A 23 0.91 -5.43 0.08
CA PRO A 23 0.52 -6.25 1.23
C PRO A 23 -0.78 -5.75 1.89
N VAL A 24 -0.93 -4.43 2.02
CA VAL A 24 -2.13 -3.82 2.62
C VAL A 24 -3.35 -4.03 1.72
N MET A 25 -3.20 -3.82 0.42
CA MET A 25 -4.26 -4.06 -0.56
C MET A 25 -4.66 -5.54 -0.60
N GLY A 26 -3.70 -6.46 -0.57
CA GLY A 26 -3.96 -7.89 -0.57
C GLY A 26 -4.84 -8.32 0.60
N VAL A 27 -4.51 -7.90 1.83
CA VAL A 27 -5.34 -8.23 3.00
C VAL A 27 -6.69 -7.52 2.96
N ALA A 28 -6.72 -6.24 2.57
CA ALA A 28 -7.98 -5.49 2.46
C ALA A 28 -8.96 -6.13 1.46
N LEU A 29 -8.44 -6.67 0.34
CA LEU A 29 -9.22 -7.40 -0.64
C LEU A 29 -9.74 -8.72 -0.08
N VAL A 30 -8.86 -9.57 0.47
CA VAL A 30 -9.26 -10.88 1.02
C VAL A 30 -10.29 -10.72 2.12
N VAL A 31 -10.04 -9.84 3.09
CA VAL A 31 -10.96 -9.60 4.20
C VAL A 31 -12.26 -8.95 3.73
N GLY A 32 -12.18 -7.98 2.81
CA GLY A 32 -13.35 -7.36 2.21
C GLY A 32 -14.24 -8.38 1.49
N LEU A 33 -13.64 -9.29 0.73
CA LEU A 33 -14.34 -10.36 0.03
C LEU A 33 -15.01 -11.33 1.02
N LEU A 34 -14.29 -11.81 2.03
CA LEU A 34 -14.83 -12.71 3.06
C LEU A 34 -16.02 -12.08 3.79
N ILE A 35 -15.90 -10.81 4.19
CA ILE A 35 -16.96 -10.09 4.89
C ILE A 35 -18.16 -9.84 3.95
N SER A 36 -17.94 -9.53 2.68
CA SER A 36 -19.03 -9.34 1.70
C SER A 36 -19.78 -10.64 1.39
N LEU A 37 -19.07 -11.77 1.35
CA LEU A 37 -19.68 -13.08 1.16
C LEU A 37 -20.53 -13.45 2.39
N PHE A 38 -20.03 -13.20 3.59
CA PHE A 38 -20.76 -13.48 4.83
C PHE A 38 -22.05 -12.67 4.96
N GLN A 39 -22.01 -11.39 4.56
CA GLN A 39 -23.21 -10.54 4.47
C GLN A 39 -24.22 -11.09 3.47
N ALA A 40 -23.77 -11.49 2.28
CA ALA A 40 -24.64 -12.01 1.25
C ALA A 40 -25.32 -13.32 1.67
N LEU A 41 -24.57 -14.22 2.33
CA LEU A 41 -25.08 -15.52 2.78
C LEU A 41 -26.06 -15.41 3.96
N THR A 42 -25.86 -14.45 4.86
CA THR A 42 -26.69 -14.30 6.07
C THR A 42 -27.82 -13.28 5.92
N GLN A 43 -27.85 -12.52 4.81
CA GLN A 43 -28.78 -11.42 4.56
C GLN A 43 -28.72 -10.30 5.62
N ILE A 44 -27.66 -10.26 6.44
CA ILE A 44 -27.44 -9.20 7.44
C ILE A 44 -26.76 -8.02 6.75
N GLN A 45 -27.49 -6.91 6.59
CA GLN A 45 -26.99 -5.66 6.00
C GLN A 45 -26.72 -4.57 7.06
N GLU A 46 -26.31 -4.99 8.27
CA GLU A 46 -25.95 -4.06 9.33
C GLU A 46 -24.59 -3.41 9.05
N MET A 47 -24.61 -2.11 8.76
CA MET A 47 -23.42 -1.33 8.40
C MET A 47 -22.31 -1.34 9.46
N THR A 48 -22.65 -1.44 10.74
CA THR A 48 -21.68 -1.47 11.85
C THR A 48 -20.93 -2.80 11.94
N LEU A 49 -21.61 -3.93 11.73
CA LEU A 49 -21.04 -5.28 11.80
C LEU A 49 -20.03 -5.55 10.68
N THR A 50 -20.13 -4.80 9.59
CA THR A 50 -19.31 -4.98 8.38
C THR A 50 -18.13 -4.03 8.36
N PHE A 51 -18.29 -2.87 8.99
CA PHE A 51 -17.23 -1.87 9.11
C PHE A 51 -16.19 -2.24 10.18
N ALA A 52 -16.62 -2.68 11.37
CA ALA A 52 -15.70 -2.90 12.49
C ALA A 52 -14.65 -4.00 12.24
N PRO A 53 -15.01 -5.22 11.79
CA PRO A 53 -14.01 -6.28 11.54
C PRO A 53 -13.05 -5.91 10.41
N LYS A 54 -13.56 -5.21 9.38
CA LYS A 54 -12.75 -4.74 8.25
C LYS A 54 -11.71 -3.71 8.70
N LEU A 55 -12.11 -2.76 9.56
CA LEU A 55 -11.21 -1.74 10.09
C LEU A 55 -10.10 -2.38 10.91
N VAL A 56 -10.43 -3.29 11.83
CA VAL A 56 -9.44 -4.00 12.65
C VAL A 56 -8.43 -4.76 11.79
N ALA A 57 -8.90 -5.46 10.76
CA ALA A 57 -8.02 -6.21 9.87
C ALA A 57 -7.06 -5.31 9.07
N VAL A 58 -7.54 -4.19 8.52
CA VAL A 58 -6.69 -3.21 7.83
C VAL A 58 -5.70 -2.60 8.81
N PHE A 59 -6.13 -2.24 10.02
CA PHE A 59 -5.26 -1.63 11.02
C PHE A 59 -4.13 -2.57 11.45
N LEU A 60 -4.44 -3.85 11.71
CA LEU A 60 -3.44 -4.87 12.00
C LEU A 60 -2.49 -5.08 10.83
N THR A 61 -3.00 -5.09 9.60
CA THR A 61 -2.15 -5.25 8.41
C THR A 61 -1.19 -4.09 8.27
N VAL A 62 -1.66 -2.86 8.44
CA VAL A 62 -0.79 -1.66 8.38
C VAL A 62 0.22 -1.71 9.52
N ALA A 63 -0.18 -2.05 10.75
CA ALA A 63 0.75 -2.15 11.87
C ALA A 63 1.87 -3.18 11.62
N LEU A 64 1.56 -4.32 11.03
CA LEU A 64 2.53 -5.37 10.68
C LEU A 64 3.38 -5.01 9.46
N ALA A 65 2.79 -4.34 8.46
CA ALA A 65 3.46 -3.90 7.25
C ALA A 65 4.25 -2.60 7.44
N LEU A 66 4.06 -1.88 8.55
CA LEU A 66 4.66 -0.57 8.80
C LEU A 66 6.19 -0.56 8.66
N PRO A 67 6.97 -1.52 9.24
CA PRO A 67 8.41 -1.53 9.08
C PRO A 67 8.82 -1.70 7.62
N TYR A 68 8.15 -2.60 6.90
CA TYR A 68 8.38 -2.84 5.48
C TYR A 68 8.11 -1.59 4.63
N MET A 69 6.97 -0.93 4.88
CA MET A 69 6.60 0.29 4.16
C MET A 69 7.59 1.42 4.41
N LEU A 70 8.06 1.58 5.65
CA LEU A 70 9.07 2.58 5.99
C LEU A 70 10.41 2.29 5.33
N SER A 71 10.86 1.04 5.31
CA SER A 71 12.10 0.64 4.62
C SER A 71 12.06 1.02 3.13
N ASN A 72 10.97 0.71 2.42
CA ASN A 72 10.82 1.05 1.01
C ASN A 72 10.86 2.56 0.75
N LEU A 73 10.23 3.36 1.63
CA LEU A 73 10.23 4.82 1.49
C LEU A 73 11.60 5.43 1.79
N ILE A 74 12.31 4.89 2.77
CA ILE A 74 13.68 5.30 3.10
C ILE A 74 14.62 4.97 1.93
N GLU A 75 14.52 3.77 1.35
CA GLU A 75 15.29 3.37 0.17
C GLU A 75 15.01 4.28 -1.03
N LEU A 76 13.73 4.60 -1.28
CA LEU A 76 13.37 5.55 -2.32
C LEU A 76 14.01 6.91 -2.06
N ALA A 77 13.88 7.46 -0.84
CA ALA A 77 14.46 8.75 -0.47
C ALA A 77 16.00 8.76 -0.63
N GLN A 78 16.69 7.71 -0.19
CA GLN A 78 18.13 7.57 -0.36
C GLN A 78 18.52 7.50 -1.84
N SER A 79 17.77 6.76 -2.66
CA SER A 79 18.02 6.67 -4.09
C SER A 79 17.84 8.02 -4.81
N LEU A 80 16.85 8.82 -4.38
CA LEU A 80 16.63 10.16 -4.92
C LEU A 80 17.79 11.09 -4.54
N VAL A 81 18.18 11.11 -3.26
CA VAL A 81 19.28 11.95 -2.77
C VAL A 81 20.60 11.58 -3.45
N ALA A 82 20.88 10.29 -3.66
CA ALA A 82 22.08 9.82 -4.36
C ALA A 82 22.14 10.25 -5.84
N ARG A 83 20.99 10.50 -6.47
CA ARG A 83 20.91 10.97 -7.86
C ARG A 83 21.06 12.50 -7.99
N ILE A 84 20.88 13.27 -6.91
CA ILE A 84 21.02 14.75 -6.93
C ILE A 84 22.40 15.20 -7.43
N PRO A 85 23.54 14.66 -6.94
CA PRO A 85 24.87 15.07 -7.41
C PRO A 85 25.19 14.62 -8.85
N GLN A 86 24.43 13.66 -9.41
CA GLN A 86 24.57 13.21 -10.79
C GLN A 86 23.77 14.10 -11.76
N LEU A 87 22.85 14.92 -11.24
CA LEU A 87 21.97 15.81 -12.00
C LEU A 87 22.51 17.26 -12.09
N SER A 88 23.54 17.60 -11.29
CA SER A 88 24.32 18.85 -11.35
C SER A 88 25.44 18.76 -12.37
#